data_AF-A0A388RLV6-F1
#
_entry.id   AF-A0A388RLV6-F1
#
_cell.length_a   1.000
_cell.length_b   1.000
_cell.length_c   1.000
_cell.angle_alpha   90.00
_cell.angle_beta   90.00
_cell.angle_gamma   90.00
#
_symmetry.space_group_name_H-M   'P 1'
#
loop_
_entity.id
_entity.type
_entity.pdbx_description
1 polymer ?
#
loop_
_entity_poly.entity_id
_entity_poly.type
_entity_poly.pdbx_seq_one_letter_code
_entity_poly.pdbx_strand_id
1 'polypeptide(L)'
;MAALLADDSALTDSARAAVENLLRRHRLLEGELARQRAMLQEWILSQLTYKTLYYQYSGQTPEAPRVELMREKEAVRRRIRDQLQGGTGYLAAPEEQSRSLSTS
;
A
#
# COMPACT_ATOMS: atom_id res chain seq x y z
N MET A 1 -19.95 -31.37 -36.44
CA MET A 1 -18.98 -30.41 -35.88
C MET A 1 -19.62 -29.02 -35.73
N ALA A 2 -20.78 -28.97 -35.06
CA ALA A 2 -21.54 -27.73 -34.81
C ALA A 2 -22.12 -27.67 -33.38
N ALA A 3 -22.14 -28.80 -32.66
CA ALA A 3 -22.64 -28.89 -31.29
C ALA A 3 -21.65 -28.34 -30.23
N LEU A 4 -20.36 -28.25 -30.55
CA LEU A 4 -19.37 -27.67 -29.62
C LEU A 4 -19.40 -26.14 -29.59
N LEU A 5 -20.05 -25.50 -30.59
CA LEU A 5 -20.24 -24.05 -30.65
C LEU A 5 -21.64 -23.62 -30.15
N ALA A 6 -22.55 -24.57 -29.92
CA ALA A 6 -23.85 -24.32 -29.30
C ALA A 6 -23.79 -24.29 -27.77
N ASP A 7 -22.71 -24.83 -27.18
CA ASP A 7 -22.42 -24.68 -25.75
C ASP A 7 -21.83 -23.28 -25.43
N ASP A 8 -21.44 -22.54 -26.48
CA ASP A 8 -20.99 -21.15 -26.42
C ASP A 8 -22.18 -20.16 -26.35
N SER A 9 -23.40 -20.64 -26.60
CA SER A 9 -24.63 -19.84 -26.53
C SER A 9 -25.37 -20.00 -25.20
N ALA A 10 -24.76 -19.54 -24.10
CA ALA A 10 -25.44 -18.86 -23.00
C ALA A 10 -24.51 -18.75 -21.77
N LEU A 11 -23.43 -17.96 -21.88
CA LEU A 11 -23.03 -17.23 -20.69
C LEU A 11 -24.26 -16.43 -20.25
N THR A 12 -24.86 -16.83 -19.13
CA THR A 12 -25.98 -16.09 -18.54
C THR A 12 -25.56 -14.63 -18.39
N ASP A 13 -26.50 -13.68 -18.51
CA ASP A 13 -26.15 -12.26 -18.38
C ASP A 13 -25.47 -11.97 -17.03
N SER A 14 -25.79 -12.78 -16.00
CA SER A 14 -25.08 -12.79 -14.72
C SER A 14 -23.61 -13.21 -14.83
N ALA A 15 -23.30 -14.27 -15.59
CA ALA A 15 -21.92 -14.69 -15.82
C ALA A 15 -21.15 -13.63 -16.63
N ARG A 16 -21.76 -13.01 -17.64
CA ARG A 16 -21.14 -11.91 -18.40
C ARG A 16 -20.85 -10.70 -17.49
N ALA A 17 -21.82 -10.29 -16.68
CA ALA A 17 -21.65 -9.20 -15.73
C ALA A 17 -20.56 -9.50 -14.68
N ALA A 18 -20.46 -10.74 -14.21
CA ALA A 18 -19.44 -11.18 -13.27
C ALA A 18 -18.02 -11.10 -13.89
N VAL A 19 -17.86 -11.57 -15.13
CA VAL A 19 -16.60 -11.47 -15.87
C VAL A 19 -16.20 -10.01 -16.11
N GLU A 20 -17.14 -9.16 -16.51
CA GLU A 20 -16.89 -7.73 -16.70
C GLU A 20 -16.48 -7.04 -15.38
N ASN A 21 -17.12 -7.40 -14.27
CA ASN A 21 -16.75 -6.89 -12.95
C ASN A 21 -15.32 -7.34 -12.56
N LEU A 22 -15.00 -8.62 -12.80
CA LEU A 22 -13.67 -9.17 -12.53
C LEU A 22 -12.59 -8.45 -13.35
N LEU A 23 -12.81 -8.25 -14.65
CA LEU A 23 -11.89 -7.51 -15.52
C LEU A 23 -11.72 -6.05 -15.08
N ARG A 24 -12.80 -5.40 -14.66
CA ARG A 24 -12.74 -4.04 -14.11
C ARG A 24 -11.90 -3.99 -12.84
N ARG A 25 -12.14 -4.92 -11.90
CA ARG A 25 -11.38 -5.01 -10.66
C ARG A 25 -9.91 -5.33 -10.91
N HIS A 26 -9.61 -6.19 -11.90
CA HIS A 26 -8.25 -6.49 -12.31
C HIS A 26 -7.51 -5.22 -12.76
N ARG A 27 -8.09 -4.43 -13.67
CA ARG A 27 -7.49 -3.16 -14.13
C ARG A 27 -7.28 -2.17 -12.98
N LEU A 28 -8.21 -2.10 -12.04
CA LEU A 28 -8.06 -1.25 -10.85
C LEU A 28 -6.88 -1.69 -9.98
N LEU A 29 -6.71 -2.99 -9.77
CA LEU A 29 -5.60 -3.56 -9.01
C LEU A 29 -4.26 -3.36 -9.74
N GLU A 30 -4.22 -3.51 -11.07
CA GLU A 30 -3.03 -3.21 -11.87
C GLU A 30 -2.62 -1.74 -11.73
N GLY A 31 -3.59 -0.82 -11.81
CA GLY A 31 -3.36 0.60 -11.61
C GLY A 31 -2.86 0.93 -10.20
N GLU A 32 -3.42 0.30 -9.18
CA GLU A 32 -2.97 0.47 -7.79
C GLU A 32 -1.56 -0.09 -7.59
N LEU A 33 -1.25 -1.26 -8.13
CA LEU A 33 0.09 -1.84 -8.09
C LEU A 33 1.12 -0.92 -8.76
N ALA A 34 0.78 -0.33 -9.90
CA ALA A 34 1.64 0.63 -10.59
C ALA A 34 1.90 1.88 -9.73
N ARG A 35 0.86 2.44 -9.10
CA ARG A 35 0.99 3.58 -8.16
C ARG A 35 1.86 3.22 -6.96
N GLN A 36 1.64 2.07 -6.34
CA GLN A 36 2.43 1.61 -5.20
C GLN A 36 3.90 1.40 -5.57
N ARG A 37 4.18 0.86 -6.77
CA ARG A 37 5.55 0.72 -7.28
C ARG A 37 6.22 2.08 -7.47
N ALA A 38 5.53 3.06 -8.06
CA ALA A 38 6.07 4.41 -8.23
C ALA A 38 6.35 5.08 -6.86
N MET A 39 5.40 4.98 -5.92
CA MET A 39 5.58 5.49 -4.56
C MET A 39 6.77 4.84 -3.85
N LEU A 40 6.94 3.53 -3.98
CA LEU A 40 8.08 2.81 -3.40
C LEU A 40 9.40 3.23 -4.06
N GLN A 41 9.43 3.43 -5.37
CA GLN A 41 10.62 3.90 -6.08
C GLN A 41 11.06 5.28 -5.60
N GLU A 42 10.13 6.23 -5.50
CA GLU A 42 10.41 7.58 -4.97
C GLU A 42 10.88 7.52 -3.51
N TRP A 43 10.27 6.67 -2.69
CA TRP A 43 10.71 6.46 -1.32
C TRP A 43 12.14 5.90 -1.24
N ILE A 44 12.47 4.89 -2.04
CA ILE A 44 13.83 4.32 -2.12
C ILE A 44 14.82 5.41 -2.55
N LEU A 45 14.49 6.17 -3.60
CA LEU A 45 15.35 7.23 -4.11
C LEU A 45 15.62 8.29 -3.02
N SER A 46 14.58 8.74 -2.32
CA SER A 46 14.73 9.67 -1.19
C SER A 46 15.64 9.14 -0.10
N GLN A 47 15.47 7.87 0.31
CA GLN A 47 16.31 7.24 1.32
C GLN A 47 17.77 7.13 0.88
N LEU A 48 18.01 6.74 -0.38
CA LEU A 48 19.36 6.64 -0.94
C LEU A 48 20.03 8.00 -1.05
N THR A 49 19.32 9.03 -1.53
CA THR A 49 19.83 10.41 -1.60
C THR A 49 20.25 10.90 -0.22
N TYR A 50 19.37 10.76 0.78
CA TYR A 50 19.71 11.19 2.14
C TYR A 50 20.90 10.44 2.72
N LYS A 51 20.96 9.11 2.51
CA LYS A 51 22.08 8.28 2.97
C LYS A 51 23.40 8.68 2.30
N THR A 52 23.40 8.98 1.00
CA THR A 52 24.58 9.45 0.28
C THR A 52 25.06 10.80 0.81
N LEU A 53 24.15 11.77 0.98
CA LEU A 53 24.48 13.07 1.56
C LEU A 53 25.01 12.90 2.99
N TYR A 54 24.37 12.06 3.79
CA TYR A 54 24.81 11.77 5.15
C TYR A 54 26.27 11.32 5.19
N TYR A 55 26.67 10.35 4.35
CA TYR A 55 28.07 9.91 4.32
C TYR A 55 29.01 10.98 3.81
N GLN A 56 28.63 11.72 2.77
CA GLN A 56 29.44 12.79 2.20
C GLN A 56 29.77 13.87 3.24
N TYR A 57 28.80 14.26 4.08
CA TYR A 57 28.98 15.35 5.04
C TYR A 57 29.39 14.90 6.45
N SER A 58 29.12 13.65 6.84
CA SER A 58 29.53 13.12 8.15
C SER A 58 30.94 12.54 8.17
N GLY A 59 31.53 12.26 7.00
CA GLY A 59 32.82 11.57 6.87
C GLY A 59 32.79 10.10 7.31
N GLN A 60 31.60 9.56 7.60
CA GLN A 60 31.42 8.14 7.91
C GLN A 60 31.23 7.34 6.63
N THR A 61 31.69 6.09 6.63
CA THR A 61 31.48 5.16 5.51
C THR A 61 30.73 3.92 5.97
N PRO A 62 30.01 3.22 5.06
CA PRO A 62 29.32 1.98 5.38
C PRO A 62 30.20 0.89 5.99
N GLU A 63 31.50 0.90 5.66
CA GLU A 63 32.48 -0.12 6.06
C GLU A 63 32.96 0.07 7.51
N ALA A 64 32.82 1.28 8.08
CA ALA A 64 33.22 1.59 9.46
C ALA A 64 32.16 2.46 10.18
N PRO A 65 30.94 1.94 10.42
CA PRO A 65 29.89 2.69 11.08
C PRO A 65 30.19 2.84 12.57
N ARG A 66 29.95 4.03 13.13
CA ARG A 66 30.06 4.25 14.57
C ARG A 66 28.96 3.50 15.32
N VAL A 67 29.32 2.73 16.34
CA VAL A 67 28.38 1.87 17.08
C VAL A 67 27.33 2.70 17.85
N GLU A 68 27.71 3.85 18.42
CA GLU A 68 26.75 4.71 19.13
C GLU A 68 25.67 5.22 18.18
N LEU A 69 26.08 5.68 16.99
CA LEU A 69 25.16 6.16 15.96
C LEU A 69 24.20 5.05 15.50
N MET A 70 24.69 3.81 15.34
CA MET A 70 23.83 2.70 14.94
C MET A 70 22.76 2.38 15.99
N ARG A 71 23.09 2.52 17.28
CA ARG A 71 22.11 2.38 18.39
C ARG A 71 21.10 3.53 18.39
N GLU A 72 21.57 4.76 18.18
CA GLU A 72 20.69 5.93 18.09
C GLU A 72 19.73 5.82 16.90
N LYS A 73 20.23 5.44 15.72
CA LYS A 73 19.42 5.14 14.54
C LYS A 73 18.34 4.10 14.84
N GLU A 74 18.70 3.02 15.54
CA GLU A 74 17.75 1.98 15.95
C GLU A 74 16.64 2.54 16.86
N ALA A 75 17.02 3.34 17.85
CA ALA A 75 16.07 3.98 18.77
C ALA A 75 15.12 4.94 18.03
N VAL A 76 15.65 5.77 17.13
CA VAL A 76 14.87 6.67 16.28
C VAL A 76 13.91 5.88 15.39
N ARG A 77 14.37 4.78 14.78
CA ARG A 77 13.51 3.93 13.94
C ARG A 77 12.33 3.36 14.71
N ARG A 78 12.54 2.89 15.94
CA ARG A 78 11.45 2.40 16.82
C ARG A 78 10.45 3.51 17.11
N ARG A 79 10.93 4.68 17.54
CA ARG A 79 10.07 5.85 17.82
C ARG A 79 9.21 6.25 16.61
N ILE A 80 9.79 6.32 15.41
CA ILE A 80 9.05 6.66 14.19
C ILE A 80 8.01 5.59 13.87
N ARG A 81 8.36 4.30 14.01
CA ARG A 81 7.40 3.21 13.82
C ARG A 81 6.22 3.33 14.78
N ASP A 82 6.48 3.59 16.05
CA ASP A 82 5.45 3.74 17.07
C ASP A 82 4.54 4.94 16.76
N GLN A 83 5.09 6.05 16.26
CA GLN A 83 4.30 7.21 15.82
C GLN A 83 3.39 6.88 14.63
N LEU A 84 3.90 6.15 13.64
CA LEU A 84 3.12 5.75 12.47
C LEU A 84 2.00 4.77 12.84
N GLN A 85 2.27 3.84 13.77
CA GLN A 85 1.26 2.89 14.28
C GLN A 85 0.25 3.55 15.23
N GLY A 86 0.68 4.52 16.02
CA GLY A 86 -0.21 5.32 16.88
C GLY A 86 -1.17 6.20 16.09
N GLY A 87 -0.74 6.73 14.94
CA GLY A 87 -1.56 7.53 14.04
C GLY A 87 -2.66 6.74 13.32
N THR A 88 -2.51 5.43 13.15
CA THR A 88 -3.54 4.58 12.53
C THR A 88 -4.75 4.31 13.43
N GLY A 89 -4.65 4.56 14.75
CA GLY A 89 -5.78 4.41 15.68
C GLY A 89 -6.76 5.58 15.69
N TYR A 90 -6.38 6.75 15.16
CA TYR A 90 -7.19 7.98 15.23
C TYR A 90 -8.03 8.24 13.95
N LEU A 91 -7.81 7.46 12.88
CA LEU A 91 -8.58 7.55 11.62
C LEU A 91 -9.61 6.41 11.46
N ALA A 92 -9.74 5.52 12.45
CA ALA A 92 -10.75 4.48 12.48
C ALA A 92 -11.80 4.78 13.57
N ALA A 93 -12.90 5.42 13.14
CA ALA A 93 -14.17 5.70 13.84
C ALA A 93 -14.20 6.93 14.78
N PRO A 94 -15.30 7.72 14.78
CA PRO A 94 -16.69 7.25 14.71
C PRO A 94 -17.64 8.07 13.82
N GLU A 95 -18.10 7.47 12.72
CA GLU A 95 -19.35 7.78 12.03
C GLU A 95 -19.97 6.41 11.68
N GLU A 96 -21.15 5.97 12.10
CA GLU A 96 -22.30 6.62 12.73
C GLU A 96 -22.93 5.63 13.71
N GLN A 97 -22.87 5.97 15.00
CA GLN A 97 -23.77 5.43 16.01
C GLN A 97 -25.03 6.33 16.02
N SER A 98 -25.70 6.46 14.87
CA SER A 98 -26.81 7.41 14.67
C SER A 98 -28.00 6.80 13.93
N ARG A 99 -28.40 5.57 14.27
CA ARG A 99 -29.76 5.09 13.96
C ARG A 99 -30.31 4.25 15.10
N SER A 100 -30.58 4.91 16.22
CA SER A 100 -31.67 4.48 17.08
C SER A 100 -32.55 5.68 17.40
N LEU A 101 -33.86 5.44 17.29
CA LEU A 101 -35.02 6.18 17.80
C LEU A 101 -35.88 6.98 16.79
N SER A 102 -37.15 6.55 16.77
CA SER A 102 -38.39 7.19 16.29
C SER A 102 -38.67 7.04 14.78
N THR A 103 -39.84 6.60 14.32
CA THR A 103 -41.19 6.94 14.81
C THR A 103 -42.25 5.95 14.23
N SER A 104 -43.26 5.65 15.07
CA SER A 104 -44.65 5.21 14.81
C SER A 104 -45.00 4.04 13.90
#